data_AF-A0AAV7I0N4-F1
#
_entry.id   AF-A0AAV7I0N4-F1
#
_cell.length_a   1.000
_cell.length_b   1.000
_cell.length_c   1.000
_cell.angle_alpha   90.00
_cell.angle_beta   90.00
_cell.angle_gamma   90.00
#
_symmetry.space_group_name_H-M   'P 1'
#
loop_
_entity.id
_entity.type
_entity.pdbx_description
1 polymer ?
#
loop_
_entity_poly.entity_id
_entity_poly.type
_entity_poly.pdbx_seq_one_letter_code
_entity_poly.pdbx_strand_id
1 'polypeptide(L)'
;MDLSEPDQNLCQLCNSAQGKYTCPRCTKRYCSSECYKSKIHVECSEEFYQECVKAELKSKINNPDDTAKMINILKRHQESLNNEKFTDDYDDEEDEDNSLNLDESFDVVDSDDDDEIPDLADRIKNIDMNNPDDLWAALTDTERQEFEATIYNKETDKLLPQWVPWWSRVDTKLVTEVDDSLDFIKKECPDLIEIHPINGIDKASPLLSHNLVNIVVAYVIMVLHYNGEYQESFRESTEIFLQLNDIIGGDKVFNDDKLAAQAVIEKSVECDILPENGENLVITCH
;
A
#
# COMPACT_ATOMS: atom_id res chain seq x y z
N MET A 1 38.35 52.43 -31.34
CA MET A 1 37.36 51.61 -32.05
C MET A 1 36.91 50.56 -31.07
N ASP A 2 35.67 50.70 -30.64
CA ASP A 2 34.90 49.73 -29.86
C ASP A 2 34.90 48.38 -30.58
N LEU A 3 35.21 47.31 -29.86
CA LEU A 3 34.85 45.95 -30.22
C LEU A 3 34.33 45.30 -28.94
N SER A 4 33.04 45.49 -28.69
CA SER A 4 32.26 44.75 -27.70
C SER A 4 32.36 43.25 -28.01
N GLU A 5 33.02 42.49 -27.12
CA GLU A 5 32.96 41.03 -27.14
C GLU A 5 31.49 40.58 -26.98
N PRO A 6 31.02 39.59 -27.75
CA PRO A 6 29.63 39.17 -27.71
C PRO A 6 29.31 38.56 -26.33
N ASP A 7 28.12 38.86 -25.80
CA ASP A 7 27.52 38.39 -24.55
C ASP A 7 27.58 36.85 -24.34
N GLN A 8 28.76 36.29 -24.06
CA GLN A 8 28.95 34.84 -23.86
C GLN A 8 28.48 34.35 -22.48
N ASN A 9 28.16 35.28 -21.57
CA ASN A 9 27.78 35.00 -20.19
C ASN A 9 26.30 35.25 -19.89
N LEU A 10 25.47 35.58 -20.88
CA LEU A 10 24.02 35.73 -20.68
C LEU A 10 23.29 34.39 -20.78
N CYS A 11 22.19 34.28 -20.03
CA CYS A 11 21.25 33.17 -20.08
C CYS A 11 20.66 33.09 -21.48
N GLN A 12 20.85 31.98 -22.17
CA GLN A 12 20.37 31.76 -23.54
C GLN A 12 18.87 31.45 -23.61
N LEU A 13 18.18 31.41 -22.47
CA LEU A 13 16.74 31.17 -22.37
C LEU A 13 15.95 32.46 -22.15
N CYS A 14 16.49 33.43 -21.40
CA CYS A 14 15.82 34.71 -21.13
C CYS A 14 16.58 35.95 -21.64
N ASN A 15 17.83 35.81 -22.07
CA ASN A 15 18.75 36.87 -22.51
C ASN A 15 18.84 38.09 -21.57
N SER A 16 18.38 37.96 -20.32
CA SER A 16 18.19 39.09 -19.39
C SER A 16 19.13 39.05 -18.19
N ALA A 17 19.58 37.86 -17.81
CA ALA A 17 20.45 37.64 -16.64
C ALA A 17 21.67 36.80 -17.04
N GLN A 18 22.71 36.81 -16.21
CA GLN A 18 23.90 35.99 -16.44
C GLN A 18 23.59 34.50 -16.29
N GLY A 19 24.04 33.68 -17.25
CA GLY A 19 23.88 32.23 -17.27
C GLY A 19 24.83 31.56 -16.28
N LYS A 20 24.31 31.16 -15.12
CA LYS A 20 25.09 30.54 -14.03
C LYS A 20 25.28 29.03 -14.21
N TYR A 21 24.38 28.39 -14.95
CA TYR A 21 24.32 26.94 -15.09
C TYR A 21 24.23 26.55 -16.58
N THR A 22 24.61 25.32 -16.91
CA THR A 22 24.60 24.78 -18.28
C THR A 22 23.85 23.46 -18.30
N CYS A 23 22.86 23.31 -19.19
CA CYS A 23 22.14 22.05 -19.33
C CYS A 23 23.06 20.96 -19.91
N PRO A 24 23.14 19.75 -19.31
CA PRO A 24 23.99 18.67 -19.83
C PRO A 24 23.48 18.05 -21.14
N ARG A 25 22.19 18.22 -21.49
CA ARG A 25 21.59 17.67 -22.71
C ARG A 25 21.78 18.56 -23.92
N CYS A 26 21.38 19.82 -23.80
CA CYS A 26 21.42 20.77 -24.92
C CYS A 26 22.57 21.78 -24.84
N THR A 27 23.39 21.74 -23.79
CA THR A 27 24.52 22.66 -23.54
C THR A 27 24.16 24.15 -23.44
N LYS A 28 22.87 24.50 -23.36
CA LYS A 28 22.41 25.88 -23.21
C LYS A 28 22.65 26.41 -21.80
N ARG A 29 23.06 27.67 -21.70
CA ARG A 29 23.29 28.36 -20.41
C ARG A 29 22.01 29.00 -19.88
N TYR A 30 21.75 28.83 -18.58
CA TYR A 30 20.56 29.37 -17.91
C TYR A 30 20.89 30.01 -16.56
N CYS A 31 20.09 30.98 -16.12
CA CYS A 31 20.35 31.74 -14.89
C CYS A 31 19.72 31.13 -13.62
N SER A 32 18.60 30.43 -13.74
CA SER A 32 17.81 29.89 -12.62
C SER A 32 16.94 28.70 -13.04
N SER A 33 16.39 27.98 -12.06
CA SER A 33 15.41 26.90 -12.28
C SER A 33 14.19 27.36 -13.08
N GLU A 34 13.78 28.62 -12.94
CA GLU A 34 12.66 29.20 -13.70
C GLU A 34 12.94 29.22 -15.21
N CYS A 35 14.18 29.56 -15.60
CA CYS A 35 14.58 29.48 -17.00
C CYS A 35 14.70 28.03 -17.46
N TYR A 36 15.19 27.13 -16.61
CA TYR A 36 15.27 25.70 -16.92
C TYR A 36 13.90 25.06 -17.19
N LYS A 37 12.85 25.46 -16.45
CA LYS A 37 11.45 25.01 -16.60
C LYS A 37 10.63 25.83 -17.60
N SER A 38 11.24 26.82 -18.27
CA SER A 38 10.53 27.69 -19.19
C SER A 38 10.09 26.94 -20.46
N LYS A 39 9.07 27.46 -21.15
CA LYS A 39 8.58 26.89 -22.43
C LYS A 39 9.67 26.73 -23.50
N ILE A 40 10.77 27.48 -23.40
CA ILE A 40 11.89 27.46 -24.35
C ILE A 40 12.82 26.26 -24.09
N HIS A 41 12.80 25.69 -22.88
CA HIS A 41 13.63 24.56 -22.45
C HIS A 41 12.79 23.40 -21.88
N VAL A 42 11.52 23.31 -22.29
CA VAL A 42 10.58 22.31 -21.77
C VAL A 42 11.03 20.89 -22.11
N GLU A 43 11.43 20.63 -23.37
CA GLU A 43 11.83 19.30 -23.85
C GLU A 43 12.94 18.66 -22.98
N CYS A 44 14.04 19.38 -22.75
CA CYS A 44 15.14 18.87 -21.91
C CYS A 44 14.78 18.79 -20.42
N SER A 45 13.89 19.67 -19.93
CA SER A 45 13.46 19.64 -18.53
C SER A 45 12.51 18.47 -18.28
N GLU A 46 11.56 18.22 -19.18
CA GLU A 46 10.59 17.13 -19.08
C GLU A 46 11.25 15.77 -19.27
N GLU A 47 12.18 15.62 -20.23
CA GLU A 47 12.94 14.37 -20.36
C GLU A 47 13.72 14.05 -19.07
N PHE A 48 14.36 15.05 -18.48
CA PHE A 48 15.06 14.87 -17.21
C PHE A 48 14.10 14.48 -16.08
N TYR A 49 12.97 15.17 -15.93
CA TYR A 49 11.97 14.83 -14.93
C TYR A 49 11.38 13.43 -15.16
N GLN A 50 11.11 13.09 -16.42
CA GLN A 50 10.60 11.78 -16.80
C GLN A 50 11.62 10.68 -16.49
N GLU A 51 12.90 10.89 -16.77
CA GLU A 51 13.95 9.94 -16.41
C GLU A 51 14.10 9.80 -14.89
N CYS A 52 14.05 10.89 -14.14
CA CYS A 52 14.07 10.84 -12.67
C CYS A 52 12.88 10.05 -12.13
N VAL A 53 11.66 10.31 -12.62
CA VAL A 53 10.46 9.58 -12.20
C VAL A 53 10.54 8.10 -12.60
N LYS A 54 10.96 7.80 -13.83
CA LYS A 54 11.14 6.42 -14.30
C LYS A 54 12.22 5.68 -13.49
N ALA A 55 13.31 6.36 -13.12
CA ALA A 55 14.37 5.77 -12.32
C ALA A 55 13.89 5.44 -10.90
N GLU A 56 13.10 6.34 -10.29
CA GLU A 56 12.56 6.14 -8.95
C GLU A 56 11.45 5.07 -8.93
N LEU A 57 10.58 5.03 -9.94
CA LEU A 57 9.60 3.96 -10.08
C LEU A 57 10.29 2.60 -10.27
N LYS A 58 11.36 2.55 -11.09
CA LYS A 58 12.16 1.34 -11.26
C LYS A 58 12.89 0.91 -10.00
N SER A 59 13.35 1.84 -9.15
CA SER A 59 14.03 1.48 -7.90
C SER A 59 13.06 0.89 -6.88
N LYS A 60 11.81 1.37 -6.84
CA LYS A 60 10.75 0.80 -5.99
C LYS A 60 10.25 -0.56 -6.49
N ILE A 61 10.02 -0.74 -7.80
CA ILE A 61 9.37 -1.96 -8.34
C ILE A 61 10.37 -3.11 -8.59
N ASN A 62 11.64 -2.82 -8.92
CA ASN A 62 12.63 -3.87 -9.23
C ASN A 62 13.26 -4.52 -8.00
N ASN A 63 12.69 -4.35 -6.81
CA ASN A 63 13.11 -5.11 -5.65
C ASN A 63 12.64 -6.57 -5.85
N PRO A 64 13.54 -7.56 -5.92
CA PRO A 64 13.15 -8.96 -6.10
C PRO A 64 12.20 -9.46 -4.99
N ASP A 65 12.20 -8.80 -3.83
CA ASP A 65 11.27 -9.06 -2.74
C ASP A 65 9.81 -8.72 -3.12
N ASP A 66 9.58 -7.63 -3.86
CA ASP A 66 8.22 -7.19 -4.23
C ASP A 66 7.64 -8.04 -5.37
N THR A 67 8.49 -8.47 -6.31
CA THR A 67 8.13 -9.51 -7.29
C THR A 67 7.73 -10.81 -6.61
N ALA A 68 8.46 -11.22 -5.57
CA ALA A 68 8.14 -12.43 -4.81
C ALA A 68 6.82 -12.29 -4.03
N LYS A 69 6.58 -11.13 -3.40
CA LYS A 69 5.30 -10.83 -2.73
C LYS A 69 4.12 -10.90 -3.71
N MET A 70 4.24 -10.31 -4.90
CA MET A 70 3.20 -10.34 -5.91
C MET A 70 2.93 -11.76 -6.41
N ILE A 71 3.97 -12.55 -6.70
CA ILE A 71 3.81 -13.96 -7.08
C ILE A 71 3.13 -14.75 -5.96
N ASN A 72 3.47 -14.50 -4.69
CA ASN A 72 2.80 -15.14 -3.57
C ASN A 72 1.32 -14.74 -3.44
N ILE A 73 0.96 -13.50 -3.79
CA ILE A 73 -0.44 -13.06 -3.84
C ILE A 73 -1.22 -13.82 -4.93
N LEU A 74 -0.64 -13.93 -6.14
CA LEU A 74 -1.27 -14.66 -7.25
C LEU A 74 -1.48 -16.14 -6.90
N LYS A 75 -0.44 -16.78 -6.33
CA LYS A 75 -0.53 -18.18 -5.88
C LYS A 75 -1.61 -18.39 -4.83
N ARG A 76 -1.66 -17.53 -3.81
CA ARG A 76 -2.70 -17.58 -2.76
C ARG A 76 -4.11 -17.47 -3.34
N HIS A 77 -4.30 -16.62 -4.35
CA HIS A 77 -5.60 -16.45 -4.98
C HIS A 77 -6.01 -17.69 -5.78
N GLN A 78 -5.09 -18.25 -6.57
CA GLN A 78 -5.35 -19.46 -7.34
C GLN A 78 -5.59 -20.68 -6.46
N GLU A 79 -4.85 -20.81 -5.35
CA GLU A 79 -5.07 -21.85 -4.34
C GLU A 79 -6.48 -21.72 -3.73
N SER A 80 -6.97 -20.50 -3.48
CA SER A 80 -8.34 -20.26 -3.01
C SER A 80 -9.39 -20.70 -4.03
N LEU A 81 -9.23 -20.34 -5.30
CA LEU A 81 -10.15 -20.71 -6.39
C LEU A 81 -10.16 -22.22 -6.66
N ASN A 82 -9.00 -22.87 -6.59
CA ASN A 82 -8.89 -24.31 -6.76
C ASN A 82 -9.50 -25.08 -5.59
N ASN A 83 -9.36 -24.59 -4.36
CA ASN A 83 -9.91 -25.27 -3.17
C ASN A 83 -11.45 -25.19 -3.11
N GLU A 84 -12.06 -24.14 -3.65
CA GLU A 84 -13.52 -24.02 -3.78
C GLU A 84 -14.12 -24.94 -4.87
N LYS A 85 -13.32 -25.38 -5.86
CA LYS A 85 -13.75 -26.37 -6.87
C LYS A 85 -13.73 -27.82 -6.40
N PHE A 86 -13.19 -28.13 -5.21
CA PHE A 86 -13.00 -29.50 -4.71
C PHE A 86 -14.06 -29.98 -3.69
N THR A 87 -15.13 -29.21 -3.42
CA THR A 87 -16.15 -29.58 -2.40
C THR A 87 -17.49 -30.05 -2.92
N ASP A 88 -17.67 -30.29 -4.23
CA ASP A 88 -18.87 -30.95 -4.73
C ASP A 88 -18.65 -32.47 -4.91
N ASP A 89 -19.25 -33.20 -3.98
CA ASP A 89 -19.95 -34.49 -4.16
C ASP A 89 -19.14 -35.80 -4.29
N TYR A 90 -19.02 -36.53 -3.17
CA TYR A 90 -19.24 -37.98 -3.08
C TYR A 90 -19.64 -38.33 -1.63
N ASP A 91 -20.93 -38.26 -1.30
CA ASP A 91 -21.49 -39.03 -0.18
C ASP A 91 -22.27 -40.22 -0.78
N ASP A 92 -21.68 -41.39 -0.59
CA ASP A 92 -22.14 -42.70 -1.05
C ASP A 92 -23.18 -43.24 -0.06
N GLU A 93 -24.47 -43.18 -0.41
CA GLU A 93 -25.50 -44.03 0.21
C GLU A 93 -26.36 -44.71 -0.88
N GLU A 94 -26.20 -46.04 -0.93
CA GLU A 94 -27.00 -47.01 -1.69
C GLU A 94 -28.50 -46.91 -1.34
N ASP A 95 -29.38 -46.93 -2.36
CA ASP A 95 -30.66 -47.66 -2.26
C ASP A 95 -31.28 -47.93 -3.64
N GLU A 96 -31.75 -49.17 -3.82
CA GLU A 96 -32.23 -49.80 -5.05
C GLU A 96 -33.64 -49.35 -5.53
N ASP A 97 -33.86 -49.47 -6.85
CA ASP A 97 -35.13 -49.77 -7.56
C ASP A 97 -36.13 -48.62 -7.88
N ASN A 98 -36.09 -48.08 -9.11
CA ASN A 98 -37.16 -48.32 -10.10
C ASN A 98 -36.85 -47.82 -11.52
N SER A 99 -37.21 -48.65 -12.49
CA SER A 99 -37.15 -48.46 -13.94
C SER A 99 -38.02 -47.28 -14.45
N LEU A 100 -37.49 -46.46 -15.38
CA LEU A 100 -38.03 -46.22 -16.74
C LEU A 100 -37.31 -45.08 -17.49
N ASN A 101 -36.97 -45.37 -18.75
CA ASN A 101 -36.24 -44.58 -19.75
C ASN A 101 -36.76 -43.15 -20.01
N LEU A 102 -35.85 -42.19 -20.27
CA LEU A 102 -35.95 -41.32 -21.45
C LEU A 102 -34.58 -40.74 -21.86
N ASP A 103 -34.18 -41.12 -23.06
CA ASP A 103 -33.23 -40.50 -23.98
C ASP A 103 -33.02 -38.98 -23.81
N GLU A 104 -31.87 -38.60 -23.28
CA GLU A 104 -31.14 -37.41 -23.70
C GLU A 104 -29.65 -37.76 -23.62
N SER A 105 -29.04 -38.02 -24.78
CA SER A 105 -27.61 -37.85 -24.96
C SER A 105 -27.29 -36.37 -24.72
N PHE A 106 -27.23 -35.96 -23.46
CA PHE A 106 -26.53 -34.75 -23.07
C PHE A 106 -25.06 -35.11 -23.17
N ASP A 107 -24.48 -34.75 -24.31
CA ASP A 107 -23.04 -34.67 -24.47
C ASP A 107 -22.51 -33.84 -23.30
N VAL A 108 -22.02 -34.53 -22.26
CA VAL A 108 -20.98 -33.98 -21.40
C VAL A 108 -19.85 -33.71 -22.37
N VAL A 109 -19.83 -32.50 -22.89
CA VAL A 109 -18.66 -31.91 -23.52
C VAL A 109 -17.64 -31.80 -22.40
N ASP A 110 -16.93 -32.91 -22.15
CA ASP A 110 -15.58 -32.86 -21.62
C ASP A 110 -14.81 -31.98 -22.60
N SER A 111 -14.77 -30.70 -22.28
CA SER A 111 -13.83 -29.76 -22.87
C SER A 111 -12.45 -30.09 -22.31
N ASP A 112 -11.98 -31.31 -22.57
CA ASP A 112 -10.64 -31.84 -22.33
C ASP A 112 -9.63 -31.30 -23.37
N ASP A 113 -9.93 -30.13 -23.95
CA ASP A 113 -9.06 -29.36 -24.85
C ASP A 113 -8.62 -28.04 -24.17
N ASP A 114 -8.56 -28.01 -22.84
CA ASP A 114 -7.63 -27.09 -22.18
C ASP A 114 -6.24 -27.70 -22.35
N ASP A 115 -5.53 -27.28 -23.41
CA ASP A 115 -4.06 -27.29 -23.43
C ASP A 115 -3.60 -26.94 -22.00
N GLU A 116 -2.67 -27.69 -21.40
CA GLU A 116 -2.12 -27.40 -20.07
C GLU A 116 -1.49 -25.99 -20.07
N ILE A 117 -2.32 -24.94 -19.92
CA ILE A 117 -1.89 -23.56 -19.89
C ILE A 117 -1.07 -23.46 -18.61
N PRO A 118 0.24 -23.16 -18.71
CA PRO A 118 1.09 -23.07 -17.54
C PRO A 118 0.52 -22.06 -16.54
N ASP A 119 0.76 -22.31 -15.26
CA ASP A 119 0.33 -21.43 -14.18
C ASP A 119 0.65 -19.95 -14.48
N LEU A 120 -0.28 -19.05 -14.17
CA LEU A 120 -0.12 -17.61 -14.37
C LEU A 120 1.17 -17.09 -13.71
N ALA A 121 1.51 -17.63 -12.54
CA ALA A 121 2.76 -17.30 -11.85
C ALA A 121 4.01 -17.63 -12.69
N ASP A 122 3.98 -18.71 -13.48
CA ASP A 122 5.07 -19.10 -14.37
C ASP A 122 5.09 -18.28 -15.67
N ARG A 123 3.91 -17.88 -16.18
CA ARG A 123 3.77 -17.00 -17.35
C ARG A 123 4.29 -15.59 -17.08
N ILE A 124 4.03 -15.04 -15.89
CA ILE A 124 4.41 -13.66 -15.52
C ILE A 124 5.88 -13.54 -15.08
N LYS A 125 6.53 -14.64 -14.68
CA LYS A 125 7.89 -14.64 -14.10
C LYS A 125 8.97 -13.96 -14.95
N ASN A 126 8.83 -13.97 -16.27
CA ASN A 126 9.80 -13.42 -17.21
C ASN A 126 9.33 -12.14 -17.92
N ILE A 127 8.21 -11.56 -17.50
CA ILE A 127 7.61 -10.37 -18.12
C ILE A 127 8.09 -9.12 -17.38
N ASP A 128 8.32 -8.03 -18.11
CA ASP A 128 8.62 -6.74 -17.49
C ASP A 128 7.36 -6.21 -16.78
N MET A 129 7.34 -6.34 -15.45
CA MET A 129 6.25 -5.89 -14.59
C MET A 129 6.00 -4.38 -14.68
N ASN A 130 6.92 -3.60 -15.24
CA ASN A 130 6.72 -2.16 -15.46
C ASN A 130 5.98 -1.85 -16.76
N ASN A 131 5.67 -2.86 -17.58
CA ASN A 131 4.90 -2.70 -18.80
C ASN A 131 3.49 -3.30 -18.63
N PRO A 132 2.46 -2.46 -18.40
CA PRO A 132 1.10 -2.93 -18.19
C PRO A 132 0.54 -3.66 -19.43
N ASP A 133 0.96 -3.27 -20.64
CA ASP A 133 0.49 -3.91 -21.87
C ASP A 133 1.02 -5.35 -22.00
N ASP A 134 2.29 -5.58 -21.62
CA ASP A 134 2.89 -6.92 -21.64
C ASP A 134 2.25 -7.82 -20.57
N LEU A 135 1.94 -7.28 -19.39
CA LEU A 135 1.24 -7.99 -18.32
C LEU A 135 -0.20 -8.34 -18.71
N TRP A 136 -0.90 -7.41 -19.37
CA TRP A 136 -2.28 -7.61 -19.82
C TRP A 136 -2.37 -8.64 -20.97
N ALA A 137 -1.36 -8.66 -21.86
CA ALA A 137 -1.21 -9.66 -22.90
C ALA A 137 -0.84 -11.04 -22.35
N ALA A 138 -0.20 -11.08 -21.18
CA ALA A 138 0.16 -12.31 -20.50
C ALA A 138 -1.03 -13.07 -19.93
N LEU A 139 -2.15 -12.40 -19.64
CA LEU A 139 -3.38 -12.98 -19.06
C LEU A 139 -4.27 -13.60 -20.15
N THR A 140 -4.99 -14.69 -19.81
CA THR A 140 -6.02 -15.29 -20.66
C THR A 140 -7.28 -14.42 -20.66
N ASP A 141 -8.20 -14.68 -21.60
CA ASP A 141 -9.48 -13.98 -21.65
C ASP A 141 -10.32 -14.19 -20.38
N THR A 142 -10.26 -15.39 -19.79
CA THR A 142 -10.95 -15.72 -18.53
C THR A 142 -10.36 -14.95 -17.35
N GLU A 143 -9.02 -14.97 -17.20
CA GLU A 143 -8.31 -14.25 -16.12
C GLU A 143 -8.56 -12.72 -16.19
N ARG A 144 -8.65 -12.16 -17.42
CA ARG A 144 -8.99 -10.75 -17.61
C ARG A 144 -10.41 -10.43 -17.12
N GLN A 145 -11.39 -11.26 -17.45
CA GLN A 145 -12.78 -11.06 -17.03
C GLN A 145 -12.94 -11.18 -15.51
N GLU A 146 -12.24 -12.12 -14.87
CA GLU A 146 -12.23 -12.27 -13.40
C GLU A 146 -11.62 -11.06 -12.70
N PHE A 147 -10.52 -10.52 -13.23
CA PHE A 147 -9.90 -9.31 -12.70
C PHE A 147 -10.82 -8.08 -12.85
N GLU A 148 -11.45 -7.90 -14.01
CA GLU A 148 -12.42 -6.83 -14.25
C GLU A 148 -13.63 -6.94 -13.31
N ALA A 149 -14.14 -8.15 -13.09
CA ALA A 149 -15.24 -8.40 -12.15
C ALA A 149 -14.84 -8.07 -10.70
N THR A 150 -13.62 -8.41 -10.29
CA THR A 150 -13.09 -8.11 -8.95
C THR A 150 -12.94 -6.61 -8.72
N ILE A 151 -12.49 -5.85 -9.73
CA ILE A 151 -12.45 -4.38 -9.70
C ILE A 151 -13.87 -3.82 -9.57
N TYR A 152 -14.80 -4.31 -10.39
CA TYR A 152 -16.19 -3.83 -10.40
C TYR A 152 -16.90 -4.09 -9.05
N ASN A 153 -16.64 -5.26 -8.45
CA ASN A 153 -17.20 -5.66 -7.16
C ASN A 153 -16.47 -5.03 -5.95
N LYS A 154 -15.39 -4.25 -6.17
CA LYS A 154 -14.52 -3.69 -5.11
C LYS A 154 -13.95 -4.75 -4.16
N GLU A 155 -13.72 -5.96 -4.66
CA GLU A 155 -13.18 -7.07 -3.87
C GLU A 155 -11.64 -7.11 -3.88
N THR A 156 -11.01 -6.06 -4.40
CA THR A 156 -9.55 -5.90 -4.48
C THR A 156 -8.89 -5.98 -3.11
N ASP A 157 -9.58 -5.57 -2.05
CA ASP A 157 -9.05 -5.59 -0.68
C ASP A 157 -8.81 -7.03 -0.18
N LYS A 158 -9.53 -8.02 -0.72
CA LYS A 158 -9.34 -9.44 -0.39
C LYS A 158 -8.04 -10.01 -1.00
N LEU A 159 -7.57 -9.42 -2.10
CA LEU A 159 -6.37 -9.86 -2.79
C LEU A 159 -5.10 -9.38 -2.09
N LEU A 160 -5.15 -8.27 -1.36
CA LEU A 160 -4.00 -7.74 -0.65
C LEU A 160 -3.70 -8.56 0.62
N PRO A 161 -2.43 -8.76 0.97
CA PRO A 161 -2.08 -9.33 2.27
C PRO A 161 -2.50 -8.34 3.36
N GLN A 162 -3.25 -8.82 4.35
CA GLN A 162 -3.58 -8.01 5.52
C GLN A 162 -2.30 -7.78 6.32
N TRP A 163 -1.98 -6.51 6.56
CA TRP A 163 -0.86 -6.12 7.37
C TRP A 163 -1.13 -6.51 8.81
N VAL A 164 -0.19 -7.27 9.39
CA VAL A 164 -0.23 -7.66 10.78
C VAL A 164 0.63 -6.70 11.57
N PRO A 165 0.06 -5.91 12.50
CA PRO A 165 0.84 -4.99 13.30
C PRO A 165 1.93 -5.71 14.11
N TRP A 166 3.10 -5.10 14.23
CA TRP A 166 4.21 -5.67 15.02
C TRP A 166 3.82 -5.86 16.49
N TRP A 167 2.92 -5.03 17.02
CA TRP A 167 2.40 -5.15 18.39
C TRP A 167 1.36 -6.27 18.58
N SER A 168 0.85 -6.86 17.49
CA SER A 168 -0.08 -8.00 17.55
C SER A 168 0.63 -9.34 17.62
N ARG A 169 1.94 -9.39 17.32
CA ARG A 169 2.75 -10.62 17.32
C ARG A 169 3.33 -10.89 18.71
N VAL A 170 2.47 -11.02 19.71
CA VAL A 170 2.87 -11.54 21.02
C VAL A 170 2.62 -13.04 20.98
N ASP A 171 3.65 -13.80 20.59
CA ASP A 171 3.61 -15.26 20.63
C ASP A 171 3.63 -15.67 22.11
N THR A 172 2.46 -15.71 22.76
CA THR A 172 2.33 -16.16 24.14
C THR A 172 2.42 -17.68 24.18
N LYS A 173 3.59 -18.21 23.84
CA LYS A 173 3.95 -19.57 24.25
C LYS A 173 3.91 -19.58 25.78
N LEU A 174 3.06 -20.45 26.33
CA LEU A 174 2.81 -20.58 27.78
C LEU A 174 4.10 -20.80 28.61
N VAL A 175 5.19 -21.23 27.99
CA VAL A 175 6.54 -21.25 28.56
C VAL A 175 7.53 -20.91 27.45
N THR A 176 8.32 -19.85 27.63
CA THR A 176 9.49 -19.53 26.80
C THR A 176 10.52 -18.87 27.71
N GLU A 177 11.82 -19.09 27.43
CA GLU A 177 12.87 -18.39 28.16
C GLU A 177 12.72 -16.88 27.91
N VAL A 178 12.83 -16.08 28.98
CA VAL A 178 12.41 -14.66 29.04
C VAL A 178 13.11 -13.78 27.99
N ASP A 179 14.25 -14.21 27.46
CA ASP A 179 15.05 -13.46 26.47
C ASP A 179 14.57 -13.65 25.02
N ASP A 180 14.19 -14.87 24.60
CA ASP A 180 13.95 -15.18 23.18
C ASP A 180 12.73 -14.45 22.59
N SER A 181 11.68 -14.25 23.40
CA SER A 181 10.45 -13.58 22.96
C SER A 181 10.63 -12.06 22.76
N LEU A 182 11.55 -11.44 23.49
CA LEU A 182 11.80 -9.99 23.41
C LEU A 182 12.67 -9.62 22.21
N ASP A 183 13.59 -10.49 21.81
CA ASP A 183 14.51 -10.23 20.70
C ASP A 183 13.82 -10.28 19.33
N PHE A 184 12.77 -11.09 19.18
CA PHE A 184 11.93 -11.08 17.99
C PHE A 184 11.15 -9.76 17.84
N ILE A 185 10.53 -9.29 18.92
CA ILE A 185 9.73 -8.04 18.91
C ILE A 185 10.63 -6.82 18.65
N LYS A 186 11.84 -6.78 19.24
CA LYS A 186 12.81 -5.71 18.99
C LYS A 186 13.25 -5.62 17.52
N LYS A 187 13.28 -6.74 16.79
CA LYS A 187 13.75 -6.77 15.41
C LYS A 187 12.72 -6.22 14.41
N GLU A 188 11.43 -6.35 14.71
CA GLU A 188 10.32 -5.91 13.84
C GLU A 188 9.72 -4.57 14.30
N CYS A 189 10.10 -4.07 15.48
CA CYS A 189 9.67 -2.77 15.98
C CYS A 189 10.40 -1.63 15.26
N PRO A 190 9.71 -0.54 14.88
CA PRO A 190 10.36 0.65 14.34
C PRO A 190 11.41 1.22 15.29
N ASP A 191 12.52 1.72 14.73
CA ASP A 191 13.56 2.40 15.50
C ASP A 191 12.98 3.61 16.24
N LEU A 192 13.28 3.69 17.53
CA LEU A 192 12.87 4.82 18.35
C LEU A 192 13.67 6.06 17.95
N ILE A 193 12.98 7.15 17.65
CA ILE A 193 13.60 8.45 17.41
C ILE A 193 14.17 8.95 18.74
N GLU A 194 15.45 9.30 18.76
CA GLU A 194 16.08 9.94 19.92
C GLU A 194 15.53 11.36 20.12
N ILE A 195 14.58 11.50 21.04
CA ILE A 195 14.00 12.79 21.40
C ILE A 195 14.89 13.43 22.47
N HIS A 196 15.37 14.65 22.20
CA HIS A 196 16.14 15.41 23.17
C HIS A 196 15.24 15.84 24.33
N PRO A 197 15.68 15.72 25.60
CA PRO A 197 14.90 16.18 26.74
C PRO A 197 14.53 17.65 26.57
N ILE A 198 13.23 17.95 26.66
CA ILE A 198 12.76 19.33 26.66
C ILE A 198 13.09 19.90 28.05
N ASN A 199 14.19 20.65 28.14
CA ASN A 199 14.60 21.31 29.37
C ASN A 199 13.46 22.24 29.87
N GLY A 200 13.02 22.03 31.12
CA GLY A 200 11.99 22.86 31.77
C GLY A 200 10.63 22.20 32.01
N ILE A 201 10.45 20.92 31.68
CA ILE A 201 9.25 20.15 32.03
C ILE A 201 9.50 19.40 33.34
N ASP A 202 9.36 20.09 34.48
CA ASP A 202 9.57 19.48 35.81
C ASP A 202 8.30 18.83 36.38
N LYS A 203 7.12 19.08 35.78
CA LYS A 203 5.83 18.49 36.18
C LYS A 203 4.92 18.27 34.97
N ALA A 204 4.70 17.00 34.61
CA ALA A 204 3.66 16.61 33.68
C ALA A 204 2.28 16.64 34.37
N SER A 205 1.24 17.00 33.61
CA SER A 205 -0.14 16.90 34.08
C SER A 205 -0.51 15.42 34.31
N PRO A 206 -1.21 15.07 35.39
CA PRO A 206 -1.68 13.70 35.61
C PRO A 206 -2.69 13.24 34.54
N LEU A 207 -3.27 14.16 33.79
CA LEU A 207 -4.22 13.88 32.70
C LEU A 207 -3.53 13.49 31.38
N LEU A 208 -2.19 13.61 31.33
CA LEU A 208 -1.43 13.32 30.11
C LEU A 208 -1.54 11.85 29.69
N SER A 209 -1.64 10.91 30.64
CA SER A 209 -1.80 9.48 30.33
C SER A 209 -3.10 9.22 29.57
N HIS A 210 -4.22 9.80 30.03
CA HIS A 210 -5.52 9.68 29.37
C HIS A 210 -5.51 10.30 27.97
N ASN A 211 -4.79 11.42 27.84
CA ASN A 211 -4.61 12.07 26.54
C ASN A 211 -3.77 11.20 25.58
N LEU A 212 -2.74 10.52 26.09
CA LEU A 212 -1.94 9.59 25.26
C LEU A 212 -2.80 8.44 24.72
N VAL A 213 -3.80 7.96 25.45
CA VAL A 213 -4.70 6.91 24.95
C VAL A 213 -5.42 7.37 23.68
N ASN A 214 -6.00 8.57 23.66
CA ASN A 214 -6.67 9.10 22.47
C ASN A 214 -5.70 9.27 21.29
N ILE A 215 -4.45 9.70 21.54
CA ILE A 215 -3.39 9.80 20.53
C ILE A 215 -3.04 8.44 19.94
N VAL A 216 -2.80 7.45 20.80
CA VAL A 216 -2.42 6.09 20.38
C VAL A 216 -3.55 5.42 19.63
N VAL A 217 -4.80 5.53 20.10
CA VAL A 217 -5.96 4.93 19.42
C VAL A 217 -6.20 5.56 18.05
N ALA A 218 -6.07 6.89 17.93
CA ALA A 218 -6.17 7.58 16.63
C ALA A 218 -5.08 7.13 15.66
N TYR A 219 -3.85 6.96 16.15
CA TYR A 219 -2.75 6.42 15.36
C TYR A 219 -3.03 4.98 14.91
N VAL A 220 -3.47 4.10 15.81
CA VAL A 220 -3.77 2.69 15.47
C VAL A 220 -4.85 2.59 14.39
N ILE A 221 -5.95 3.33 14.52
CA ILE A 221 -7.03 3.34 13.52
C ILE A 221 -6.52 3.85 12.16
N MET A 222 -5.74 4.94 12.15
CA MET A 222 -5.12 5.45 10.93
C MET A 222 -4.22 4.39 10.28
N VAL A 223 -3.32 3.76 11.03
CA VAL A 223 -2.39 2.75 10.49
C VAL A 223 -3.16 1.55 9.92
N LEU A 224 -4.21 1.11 10.60
CA LEU A 224 -5.05 0.01 10.13
C LEU A 224 -5.84 0.36 8.87
N HIS A 225 -6.36 1.58 8.77
CA HIS A 225 -7.05 2.07 7.57
C HIS A 225 -6.15 2.03 6.32
N TYR A 226 -4.86 2.31 6.50
CA TYR A 226 -3.87 2.23 5.42
C TYR A 226 -3.16 0.87 5.33
N ASN A 227 -3.63 -0.17 6.03
CA ASN A 227 -2.99 -1.49 6.03
C ASN A 227 -1.47 -1.43 6.27
N GLY A 228 -1.02 -0.55 7.19
CA GLY A 228 0.40 -0.34 7.49
C GLY A 228 1.14 0.65 6.57
N GLU A 229 0.58 1.04 5.42
CA GLU A 229 1.24 1.85 4.38
C GLU A 229 0.94 3.36 4.48
N TYR A 230 0.69 3.87 5.68
CA TYR A 230 0.31 5.27 5.91
C TYR A 230 1.39 6.31 5.51
N GLN A 231 2.65 5.88 5.38
CA GLN A 231 3.77 6.77 5.03
C GLN A 231 3.79 7.17 3.55
N GLU A 232 3.31 6.31 2.65
CA GLU A 232 3.23 6.62 1.21
C GLU A 232 2.19 7.72 0.95
N SER A 233 1.13 7.78 1.77
CA SER A 233 0.08 8.81 1.74
C SER A 233 0.13 9.72 2.97
N PHE A 234 1.32 10.27 3.29
CA PHE A 234 1.54 11.00 4.55
C PHE A 234 0.60 12.20 4.76
N ARG A 235 0.14 12.85 3.68
CA ARG A 235 -0.73 14.03 3.76
C ARG A 235 -2.12 13.64 4.20
N GLU A 236 -2.70 12.66 3.51
CA GLU A 236 -4.03 12.14 3.74
C GLU A 236 -4.09 11.41 5.09
N SER A 237 -3.05 10.64 5.43
CA SER A 237 -2.96 9.95 6.71
C SER A 237 -2.85 10.92 7.89
N THR A 238 -2.06 12.00 7.75
CA THR A 238 -2.00 13.06 8.78
C THR A 238 -3.35 13.77 8.95
N GLU A 239 -4.07 14.01 7.85
CA GLU A 239 -5.39 14.63 7.91
C GLU A 239 -6.39 13.75 8.66
N ILE A 240 -6.46 12.45 8.32
CA ILE A 240 -7.27 11.47 9.05
C ILE A 240 -6.89 11.42 10.53
N PHE A 241 -5.59 11.35 10.83
CA PHE A 241 -5.11 11.33 12.21
C PHE A 241 -5.56 12.57 13.00
N LEU A 242 -5.49 13.76 12.41
CA LEU A 242 -5.92 15.00 13.05
C LEU A 242 -7.44 15.08 13.22
N GLN A 243 -8.22 14.55 12.27
CA GLN A 243 -9.68 14.49 12.38
C GLN A 243 -10.12 13.55 13.51
N LEU A 244 -9.47 12.38 13.61
CA LEU A 244 -9.70 11.39 14.65
C LEU A 244 -9.23 11.87 16.02
N ASN A 245 -8.12 12.60 16.08
CA ASN A 245 -7.51 13.02 17.33
C ASN A 245 -8.17 14.26 17.94
N ASP A 246 -8.79 14.10 19.10
CA ASP A 246 -9.53 15.16 19.78
C ASP A 246 -8.64 16.13 20.59
N ILE A 247 -7.39 15.77 20.82
CA ILE A 247 -6.45 16.57 21.64
C ILE A 247 -5.70 17.56 20.79
N ILE A 248 -5.12 17.09 19.68
CA ILE A 248 -4.33 17.87 18.73
C ILE A 248 -5.27 18.60 17.78
N GLY A 249 -6.36 17.96 17.33
CA GLY A 249 -7.32 18.57 16.41
C GLY A 249 -8.42 19.38 17.09
N GLY A 250 -8.75 19.10 18.35
CA GLY A 250 -9.93 19.66 19.04
C GLY A 250 -9.67 20.30 20.40
N ASP A 251 -8.41 20.40 20.86
CA ASP A 251 -8.01 20.93 22.17
C ASP A 251 -8.76 20.32 23.38
N LYS A 252 -9.30 19.09 23.25
CA LYS A 252 -9.98 18.40 24.35
C LYS A 252 -8.97 17.77 25.30
N VAL A 253 -9.35 17.68 26.57
CA VAL A 253 -8.58 17.00 27.61
C VAL A 253 -9.46 15.92 28.22
N PHE A 254 -8.95 14.70 28.27
CA PHE A 254 -9.63 13.55 28.85
C PHE A 254 -9.15 13.29 30.27
N ASN A 255 -10.06 12.74 31.08
CA ASN A 255 -9.82 12.33 32.46
C ASN A 255 -10.08 10.83 32.69
N ASP A 256 -10.40 10.10 31.63
CA ASP A 256 -10.70 8.67 31.65
C ASP A 256 -10.24 8.03 30.34
N ASP A 257 -9.59 6.88 30.43
CA ASP A 257 -9.00 6.18 29.28
C ASP A 257 -10.08 5.63 28.34
N LYS A 258 -11.22 5.18 28.86
CA LYS A 258 -12.28 4.60 28.05
C LYS A 258 -12.98 5.67 27.24
N LEU A 259 -13.29 6.81 27.86
CA LEU A 259 -13.83 7.97 27.15
C LEU A 259 -12.86 8.47 26.07
N ALA A 260 -11.56 8.51 26.38
CA ALA A 260 -10.52 8.91 25.44
C ALA A 260 -10.48 8.00 24.19
N ALA A 261 -10.59 6.67 24.38
CA ALA A 261 -10.62 5.71 23.29
C ALA A 261 -11.95 5.74 22.51
N GLN A 262 -13.09 5.75 23.22
CA GLN A 262 -14.42 5.73 22.61
C GLN A 262 -14.67 6.94 21.71
N ALA A 263 -14.20 8.13 22.11
CA ALA A 263 -14.34 9.34 21.30
C ALA A 263 -13.67 9.21 19.91
N VAL A 264 -12.54 8.50 19.82
CA VAL A 264 -11.87 8.24 18.54
C VAL A 264 -12.65 7.22 17.72
N ILE A 265 -13.15 6.16 18.36
CA ILE A 265 -13.91 5.10 17.69
C ILE A 265 -15.20 5.67 17.10
N GLU A 266 -15.96 6.46 17.86
CA GLU A 266 -17.17 7.12 17.39
C GLU A 266 -16.89 8.00 16.15
N LYS A 267 -15.85 8.84 16.21
CA LYS A 267 -15.41 9.65 15.07
C LYS A 267 -14.99 8.84 13.85
N SER A 268 -14.34 7.70 14.06
CA SER A 268 -13.91 6.83 12.96
C SER A 268 -15.07 6.20 12.21
N VAL A 269 -16.18 5.92 12.92
CA VAL A 269 -17.43 5.46 12.30
C VAL A 269 -18.12 6.61 11.57
N GLU A 270 -18.18 7.81 12.16
CA GLU A 270 -18.75 9.00 11.50
C GLU A 270 -18.02 9.41 10.20
N CYS A 271 -16.73 9.10 10.10
CA CYS A 271 -15.91 9.41 8.93
C CYS A 271 -15.84 8.27 7.89
N ASP A 272 -16.65 7.21 8.04
CA ASP A 272 -16.64 6.01 7.19
C ASP A 272 -15.25 5.31 7.11
N ILE A 273 -14.40 5.49 8.13
CA ILE A 273 -13.04 4.91 8.19
C ILE A 273 -13.11 3.46 8.67
N LEU A 274 -14.00 3.17 9.61
CA LEU A 274 -14.35 1.83 10.05
C LEU A 274 -15.77 1.49 9.57
N PRO A 275 -16.02 0.25 9.11
CA PRO A 275 -17.38 -0.19 8.84
C PRO A 275 -18.22 -0.16 10.13
N GLU A 276 -19.53 0.13 10.00
CA GLU A 276 -20.49 0.23 11.13
C GLU A 276 -20.48 -1.00 12.06
N ASN A 277 -20.03 -2.16 11.56
CA ASN A 277 -19.81 -3.36 12.36
C ASN A 277 -18.40 -3.37 12.96
N GLY A 278 -18.22 -2.62 14.04
CA GLY A 278 -17.00 -2.55 14.86
C GLY A 278 -16.62 -3.83 15.61
N GLU A 279 -16.87 -5.01 15.06
CA GLU A 279 -16.59 -6.31 15.72
C GLU A 279 -15.13 -6.75 15.64
N ASN A 280 -14.29 -6.14 14.79
CA ASN A 280 -12.90 -6.59 14.59
C ASN A 280 -11.82 -5.71 15.24
N LEU A 281 -12.19 -4.66 15.98
CA LEU A 281 -11.23 -3.85 16.73
C LEU A 281 -11.43 -4.01 18.23
N VAL A 282 -11.08 -5.21 18.72
CA VAL A 282 -10.84 -5.44 20.13
C VAL A 282 -9.53 -4.75 20.50
N ILE A 283 -9.57 -3.42 20.71
CA ILE A 283 -8.50 -2.70 21.39
C ILE A 283 -8.71 -2.96 22.89
N THR A 284 -8.27 -4.13 23.37
CA THR A 284 -8.21 -4.40 24.80
C THR A 284 -7.08 -3.57 25.41
N CYS A 285 -7.43 -2.40 25.96
CA CYS A 285 -6.62 -1.77 26.99
C CYS A 285 -6.61 -2.69 28.21
N HIS A 286 -5.50 -3.40 28.42
CA HIS A 286 -5.22 -4.12 29.66
C HIS A 286 -4.55 -3.23 30.68
#